data_AF-A0AAE0V9P5-F1
#
_entry.id   AF-A0AAE0V9P5-F1
#
_cell.length_a   1.000
_cell.length_b   1.000
_cell.length_c   1.000
_cell.angle_alpha   90.00
_cell.angle_beta   90.00
_cell.angle_gamma   90.00
#
_symmetry.space_group_name_H-M   'P 1'
#
loop_
_entity.id
_entity.type
_entity.pdbx_description
1 polymer ?
#
loop_
_entity_poly.entity_id
_entity_poly.type
_entity_poly.pdbx_seq_one_letter_code
_entity_poly.pdbx_strand_id
1 'polypeptide(L)'
;MVGADVAMAAHASELELAKKNLTDAIGDNIKHYWANLKLWFKQKISKEEFDVEARRLLGHDNVHVHNDFLLAILTRCQIIVSTPADVPGSLQWSGGSASKPAKPKGKKKFSSVRQKFDHRFQPQNPLGGAQTFSPREPGAEEQEMMKLSAHTLLLPTRGQLEARMMVTAFEMGLDNVTEDAVSTVVCALEVHLKDLITAVVSRRKAYRLREGHFQYAFGSDVAPQPYLKNSLAAYHTITEYPPPSASLPAAPPPQVSPDDAEQQAAFLLACSGSSAPAPLPPINMYDLLEALQVHRSVMPSHTMYALNMERILVRLWHPSHEELEQDNIHRQRLAAKEGLSLC
;
A
#
# COMPACT_ATOMS: atom_id res chain seq x y z
N MET A 1 -25.22 12.21 12.01
CA MET A 1 -23.98 13.01 11.95
C MET A 1 -23.65 13.71 13.27
N VAL A 2 -24.57 14.41 13.94
CA VAL A 2 -24.25 15.13 15.21
C VAL A 2 -23.74 14.25 16.37
N GLY A 3 -24.10 12.97 16.43
CA GLY A 3 -23.71 12.09 17.55
C GLY A 3 -22.27 11.57 17.52
N ALA A 4 -21.65 11.42 16.35
CA ALA A 4 -20.29 10.88 16.22
C ALA A 4 -19.24 11.97 16.52
N ASP A 5 -19.48 13.19 16.07
CA ASP A 5 -18.60 14.35 16.33
C ASP A 5 -18.56 14.71 17.83
N VAL A 6 -19.71 14.60 18.52
CA VAL A 6 -19.79 14.85 19.97
C VAL A 6 -19.06 13.77 20.78
N ALA A 7 -19.16 12.50 20.36
CA ALA A 7 -18.42 11.40 21.00
C ALA A 7 -16.91 11.55 20.78
N MET A 8 -16.47 11.86 19.56
CA MET A 8 -15.05 12.08 19.24
C MET A 8 -14.46 13.27 20.00
N ALA A 9 -15.22 14.36 20.17
CA ALA A 9 -14.81 15.51 20.96
C ALA A 9 -14.71 15.20 22.46
N ALA A 10 -15.64 14.40 23.00
CA ALA A 10 -15.60 13.97 24.41
C ALA A 10 -14.37 13.10 24.70
N HIS A 11 -14.01 12.16 23.82
CA HIS A 11 -12.84 11.30 24.01
C HIS A 11 -11.51 12.02 23.74
N ALA A 12 -11.49 13.07 22.91
CA ALA A 12 -10.35 13.98 22.83
C ALA A 12 -10.13 14.73 24.15
N SER A 13 -11.22 15.15 24.79
CA SER A 13 -11.16 15.77 26.11
C SER A 13 -10.69 14.80 27.20
N GLU A 14 -11.04 13.51 27.13
CA GLU A 14 -10.61 12.49 28.10
C GLU A 14 -9.10 12.19 28.01
N LEU A 15 -8.54 12.10 26.80
CA LEU A 15 -7.11 11.88 26.62
C LEU A 15 -6.27 13.05 27.13
N GLU A 16 -6.67 14.29 26.83
CA GLU A 16 -5.98 15.48 27.34
C GLU A 16 -6.07 15.59 28.87
N LEU A 17 -7.21 15.20 29.46
CA LEU A 17 -7.37 15.15 30.91
C LEU A 17 -6.46 14.09 31.55
N ALA A 18 -6.40 12.88 30.98
CA ALA A 18 -5.53 11.81 31.47
C ALA A 18 -4.04 12.19 31.37
N LYS A 19 -3.65 12.85 30.28
CA LYS A 19 -2.29 13.38 30.08
C LYS A 19 -1.93 14.44 31.11
N LYS A 20 -2.85 15.35 31.41
CA LYS A 20 -2.65 16.37 32.44
C LYS A 20 -2.47 15.74 33.82
N ASN A 21 -3.38 14.84 34.21
CA ASN A 21 -3.29 14.14 35.50
C ASN A 21 -1.99 13.36 35.65
N LEU A 22 -1.52 12.72 34.58
CA LEU A 22 -0.23 12.02 34.56
C LEU A 22 0.96 12.98 34.71
N THR A 23 0.91 14.12 34.02
CA THR A 23 1.96 15.16 34.10
C THR A 23 2.05 15.74 35.50
N ASP A 24 0.89 16.03 36.11
CA ASP A 24 0.79 16.57 37.47
C ASP A 24 1.27 15.54 38.51
N ALA A 25 0.97 14.24 38.31
CA ALA A 25 1.37 13.17 39.23
C ALA A 25 2.86 12.82 39.18
N ILE A 26 3.52 12.96 38.02
CA ILE A 26 4.96 12.65 37.86
C ILE A 26 5.84 13.87 38.16
N GLY A 27 5.34 15.08 37.90
CA GLY A 27 6.06 16.33 38.14
C GLY A 27 7.37 16.43 37.34
N ASP A 28 8.46 16.76 38.01
CA ASP A 28 9.75 17.12 37.38
C ASP A 28 10.37 15.98 36.55
N ASN A 29 10.03 14.72 36.85
CA ASN A 29 10.56 13.55 36.15
C ASN A 29 9.77 13.15 34.90
N ILE A 30 8.79 13.97 34.46
CA ILE A 30 7.92 13.65 33.33
C ILE A 30 8.70 13.41 32.03
N LYS A 31 9.84 14.07 31.86
CA LYS A 31 10.74 13.86 30.71
C LYS A 31 11.26 12.42 30.65
N HIS A 32 11.55 11.81 31.80
CA HIS A 32 12.01 10.43 31.89
C HIS A 32 10.88 9.46 31.53
N TYR A 33 9.67 9.73 31.99
CA TYR A 33 8.49 8.96 31.60
C TYR A 33 8.27 8.99 30.08
N TRP A 34 8.31 10.16 29.45
CA TRP A 34 8.17 10.29 28.00
C TRP A 34 9.29 9.58 27.22
N ALA A 35 10.52 9.60 27.75
CA ALA A 35 11.62 8.85 27.15
C ALA A 35 11.38 7.33 27.19
N ASN A 36 10.88 6.80 28.31
CA ASN A 36 10.56 5.37 28.41
C ASN A 36 9.35 4.99 27.55
N LEU A 37 8.31 5.85 27.49
CA LEU A 37 7.20 5.68 26.58
C LEU A 37 7.69 5.60 25.12
N LYS A 38 8.64 6.47 24.73
CA LYS A 38 9.31 6.44 23.42
C LYS A 38 10.07 5.14 23.18
N LEU A 39 10.79 4.62 24.17
CA LEU A 39 11.51 3.35 24.05
C LEU A 39 10.55 2.18 23.89
N TRP A 40 9.45 2.17 24.65
CA TRP A 40 8.41 1.14 24.59
C TRP A 40 7.74 1.12 23.21
N PHE A 41 7.32 2.27 22.68
CA PHE A 41 6.78 2.38 21.32
C PHE A 41 7.79 1.98 20.23
N LYS A 42 9.09 2.21 20.45
CA LYS A 42 10.16 1.77 19.54
C LYS A 42 10.56 0.30 19.73
N GLN A 43 9.85 -0.44 20.58
CA GLN A 43 10.15 -1.83 20.95
C GLN A 43 11.59 -2.03 21.46
N LYS A 44 12.16 -1.00 22.08
CA LYS A 44 13.48 -1.06 22.70
C LYS A 44 13.42 -1.56 24.15
N ILE A 45 12.25 -1.46 24.77
CA ILE A 45 11.93 -2.01 26.09
C ILE A 45 10.55 -2.69 26.01
N SER A 46 10.33 -3.72 26.83
CA SER A 46 9.06 -4.43 26.94
C SER A 46 8.01 -3.62 27.70
N LYS A 47 6.75 -4.08 27.68
CA LYS A 47 5.68 -3.48 28.48
C LYS A 47 5.99 -3.58 29.97
N GLU A 48 6.51 -4.72 30.41
CA GLU A 48 6.87 -4.97 31.80
C GLU A 48 7.98 -4.03 32.26
N GLU A 49 9.01 -3.83 31.42
CA GLU A 49 10.10 -2.89 31.69
C GLU A 49 9.58 -1.44 31.78
N PHE A 50 8.68 -1.05 30.88
CA PHE A 50 8.05 0.27 30.93
C PHE A 50 7.16 0.45 32.17
N ASP A 51 6.32 -0.52 32.49
CA ASP A 51 5.43 -0.48 33.66
C ASP A 51 6.23 -0.41 34.98
N VAL A 52 7.37 -1.11 35.07
CA VAL A 52 8.27 -1.03 36.24
C VAL A 52 8.80 0.39 36.41
N GLU A 53 9.24 1.01 35.33
CA GLU A 53 9.81 2.34 35.36
C GLU A 53 8.74 3.42 35.61
N ALA A 54 7.53 3.23 35.08
CA ALA A 54 6.37 4.07 35.38
C ALA A 54 6.00 4.01 36.88
N ARG A 55 5.98 2.81 37.48
CA ARG A 55 5.76 2.65 38.94
C ARG A 55 6.86 3.34 39.77
N ARG A 56 8.10 3.31 39.30
CA ARG A 56 9.24 4.00 39.96
C ARG A 56 9.06 5.52 39.97
N LEU A 57 8.50 6.07 38.90
CA LEU A 57 8.26 7.51 38.74
C LEU A 57 7.02 8.02 39.48
N LEU A 58 5.95 7.24 39.51
CA LEU A 58 4.65 7.64 40.07
C LEU A 58 4.47 7.29 41.56
N GLY A 59 5.23 6.32 42.06
CA GLY A 59 4.95 5.70 43.36
C GLY A 59 3.68 4.83 43.32
N HIS A 60 3.44 4.06 44.38
CA HIS A 60 2.36 3.06 44.41
C HIS A 60 0.95 3.69 44.36
N ASP A 61 0.79 4.91 44.87
CA ASP A 61 -0.53 5.55 45.01
C ASP A 61 -1.04 6.13 43.68
N ASN A 62 -0.15 6.48 42.75
CA ASN A 62 -0.50 7.13 41.48
C ASN A 62 -0.34 6.21 40.25
N VAL A 63 -0.11 4.91 40.42
CA VAL A 63 0.04 3.98 39.27
C VAL A 63 -1.21 3.95 38.38
N HIS A 64 -2.38 4.19 38.97
CA HIS A 64 -3.65 4.23 38.24
C HIS A 64 -3.67 5.32 37.15
N VAL A 65 -3.04 6.49 37.36
CA VAL A 65 -3.04 7.54 36.33
C VAL A 65 -2.23 7.16 35.07
N HIS A 66 -1.23 6.29 35.21
CA HIS A 66 -0.53 5.70 34.07
C HIS A 66 -1.44 4.73 33.30
N ASN A 67 -2.18 3.88 34.01
CA ASN A 67 -3.14 2.96 33.39
C ASN A 67 -4.28 3.72 32.69
N ASP A 68 -4.79 4.77 33.32
CA ASP A 68 -5.85 5.63 32.76
C ASP A 68 -5.37 6.33 31.48
N PHE A 69 -4.12 6.80 31.46
CA PHE A 69 -3.51 7.40 30.27
C PHE A 69 -3.32 6.39 29.14
N LEU A 70 -2.82 5.19 29.44
CA LEU A 70 -2.71 4.12 28.43
C LEU A 70 -4.08 3.70 27.90
N LEU A 71 -5.07 3.55 28.77
CA LEU A 71 -6.43 3.21 28.38
C LEU A 71 -7.04 4.29 27.46
N ALA A 72 -6.85 5.58 27.79
CA ALA A 72 -7.31 6.69 26.96
C ALA A 72 -6.67 6.69 25.56
N ILE A 73 -5.38 6.35 25.45
CA ILE A 73 -4.70 6.16 24.16
C ILE A 73 -5.38 5.03 23.37
N LEU A 74 -5.58 3.87 24.01
CA LEU A 74 -6.11 2.68 23.34
C LEU A 74 -7.56 2.83 22.92
N THR A 75 -8.41 3.42 23.76
CA THR A 75 -9.80 3.73 23.44
C THR A 75 -9.88 4.64 22.22
N ARG A 76 -9.00 5.65 22.13
CA ARG A 76 -8.94 6.53 20.96
C ARG A 76 -8.54 5.78 19.69
N CYS A 77 -7.55 4.89 19.79
CA CYS A 77 -7.15 4.04 18.66
C CYS A 77 -8.28 3.12 18.16
N GLN A 78 -9.03 2.48 19.07
CA GLN A 78 -10.12 1.56 18.72
C GLN A 78 -11.30 2.25 18.04
N ILE A 79 -11.66 3.47 18.46
CA ILE A 79 -12.78 4.22 17.86
C ILE A 79 -12.45 4.58 16.40
N ILE A 80 -11.22 5.00 16.13
CA ILE A 80 -10.75 5.37 14.78
C ILE A 80 -10.78 4.15 13.83
N VAL A 81 -10.47 2.96 14.36
CA VAL A 81 -10.54 1.71 13.58
C VAL A 81 -11.99 1.26 13.33
N SER A 82 -12.92 1.61 14.24
CA SER A 82 -14.31 1.12 14.22
C SER A 82 -15.28 2.00 13.44
N THR A 83 -14.92 3.24 13.11
CA THR A 83 -15.72 4.10 12.23
C THR A 83 -15.61 3.63 10.77
N PRO A 84 -16.69 3.16 10.13
CA PRO A 84 -16.66 2.85 8.70
C PRO A 84 -16.51 4.18 7.96
N ALA A 85 -15.41 4.38 7.25
CA ALA A 85 -15.27 5.49 6.34
C ALA A 85 -16.26 5.31 5.18
N ASP A 86 -17.23 6.22 5.06
CA ASP A 86 -18.04 6.42 3.86
C ASP A 86 -17.11 6.79 2.69
N VAL A 87 -16.65 5.79 1.95
CA VAL A 87 -15.93 5.98 0.69
C VAL A 87 -16.95 5.91 -0.46
N PRO A 88 -17.20 7.01 -1.19
CA PRO A 88 -17.92 6.95 -2.45
C PRO A 88 -16.95 6.43 -3.52
N GLY A 89 -16.98 5.12 -3.77
CA GLY A 89 -16.24 4.51 -4.88
C GLY A 89 -15.48 3.25 -4.49
N SER A 90 -16.21 2.16 -4.28
CA SER A 90 -15.63 0.83 -4.52
C SER A 90 -16.64 -0.02 -5.28
N LEU A 91 -16.12 -0.68 -6.28
CA LEU A 91 -16.80 -1.44 -7.30
C LEU A 91 -17.68 -2.53 -6.68
N GLN A 92 -18.96 -2.41 -6.99
CA GLN A 92 -19.96 -3.47 -6.97
C GLN A 92 -19.39 -4.72 -7.65
N TRP A 93 -19.19 -5.80 -6.90
CA TRP A 93 -19.26 -7.13 -7.48
C TRP A 93 -20.72 -7.40 -7.81
N SER A 94 -21.04 -7.31 -9.10
CA SER A 94 -22.33 -7.71 -9.64
C SER A 94 -22.45 -9.23 -9.63
N GLY A 95 -23.33 -9.75 -8.78
CA GLY A 95 -23.96 -11.06 -8.92
C GLY A 95 -25.46 -10.86 -8.79
N GLY A 96 -26.11 -10.43 -9.87
CA GLY A 96 -27.54 -10.15 -9.89
C GLY A 96 -28.39 -11.41 -9.91
N SER A 97 -29.52 -11.38 -9.22
CA SER A 97 -30.77 -11.87 -9.79
C SER A 97 -31.88 -10.87 -9.50
N ALA A 98 -32.53 -10.46 -10.57
CA ALA A 98 -33.55 -9.42 -10.67
C ALA A 98 -34.76 -9.73 -9.76
N SER A 99 -35.47 -8.73 -9.22
CA SER A 99 -36.47 -8.01 -10.01
C SER A 99 -37.08 -6.83 -9.24
N LYS A 100 -37.61 -5.91 -10.05
CA LYS A 100 -38.02 -4.52 -9.78
C LYS A 100 -39.37 -4.38 -9.04
N PRO A 101 -39.78 -3.14 -8.69
CA PRO A 101 -40.49 -2.79 -7.46
C PRO A 101 -41.97 -2.46 -7.66
N ALA A 102 -42.76 -2.41 -6.57
CA ALA A 102 -43.93 -1.51 -6.44
C ALA A 102 -44.47 -1.47 -4.98
N LYS A 103 -44.57 -0.25 -4.44
CA LYS A 103 -45.61 0.18 -3.47
C LYS A 103 -46.86 0.59 -4.29
N PRO A 104 -48.07 0.87 -3.72
CA PRO A 104 -48.47 0.99 -2.30
C PRO A 104 -49.85 0.37 -1.91
N LYS A 105 -50.11 0.41 -0.59
CA LYS A 105 -51.43 0.57 0.09
C LYS A 105 -52.56 -0.44 -0.16
N GLY A 106 -53.04 -1.04 0.95
CA GLY A 106 -54.45 -1.43 1.07
C GLY A 106 -54.74 -2.56 2.05
N LYS A 107 -55.43 -2.22 3.14
CA LYS A 107 -55.98 -3.11 4.17
C LYS A 107 -56.71 -4.32 3.59
N LYS A 108 -56.50 -5.53 4.13
CA LYS A 108 -57.57 -6.53 4.31
C LYS A 108 -57.22 -7.61 5.35
N LYS A 109 -58.31 -8.02 6.02
CA LYS A 109 -58.49 -8.70 7.30
C LYS A 109 -57.85 -10.09 7.41
N PHE A 110 -57.54 -10.45 8.66
CA PHE A 110 -57.16 -11.78 9.13
C PHE A 110 -58.09 -12.91 8.64
N SER A 111 -57.49 -14.07 8.37
CA SER A 111 -58.14 -15.37 8.43
C SER A 111 -57.31 -16.26 9.36
N SER A 112 -57.87 -16.59 10.51
CA SER A 112 -57.30 -17.49 11.51
C SER A 112 -57.49 -18.92 11.03
N VAL A 113 -56.39 -19.63 10.76
CA VAL A 113 -56.39 -21.10 10.68
C VAL A 113 -55.23 -21.62 11.53
N ARG A 114 -55.62 -22.27 12.63
CA ARG A 114 -54.80 -23.02 13.58
C ARG A 114 -53.95 -24.05 12.82
N GLN A 115 -52.68 -23.74 12.56
CA GLN A 115 -51.76 -24.67 11.88
C GLN A 115 -50.92 -25.45 12.91
N LYS A 116 -51.02 -26.77 12.77
CA LYS A 116 -50.30 -27.79 13.56
C LYS A 116 -48.78 -27.60 13.42
N PHE A 117 -48.06 -27.82 14.50
CA PHE A 117 -46.62 -27.58 14.64
C PHE A 117 -45.74 -28.77 14.24
N ASP A 118 -46.30 -29.81 13.62
CA ASP A 118 -45.51 -30.93 13.13
C ASP A 118 -44.85 -30.57 11.80
N HIS A 119 -43.53 -30.80 11.72
CA HIS A 119 -42.68 -30.76 10.51
C HIS A 119 -42.00 -29.44 10.09
N ARG A 120 -41.82 -28.45 10.99
CA ARG A 120 -40.96 -27.27 10.69
C ARG A 120 -39.64 -27.20 11.45
N PHE A 121 -39.31 -28.20 12.27
CA PHE A 121 -37.99 -28.27 12.86
C PHE A 121 -37.00 -28.85 11.85
N GLN A 122 -36.32 -27.97 11.11
CA GLN A 122 -35.07 -28.33 10.45
C GLN A 122 -33.94 -28.14 11.46
N PRO A 123 -33.12 -29.16 11.75
CA PRO A 123 -31.92 -28.98 12.55
C PRO A 123 -31.02 -27.95 11.85
N GLN A 124 -31.01 -26.73 12.37
CA GLN A 124 -30.07 -25.71 11.95
C GLN A 124 -28.83 -25.86 12.82
N ASN A 125 -27.65 -25.92 12.20
CA ASN A 125 -26.40 -25.92 12.95
C ASN A 125 -26.31 -24.57 13.70
N PRO A 126 -26.28 -24.54 15.04
CA PRO A 126 -26.19 -23.30 15.79
C PRO A 126 -24.90 -22.50 15.50
N LEU A 127 -23.90 -23.15 14.88
CA LEU A 127 -22.66 -22.51 14.44
C LEU A 127 -22.70 -21.98 12.99
N GLY A 128 -23.75 -22.31 12.22
CA GLY A 128 -23.83 -21.95 10.80
C GLY A 128 -23.99 -20.45 10.52
N GLY A 129 -24.44 -19.69 11.53
CA GLY A 129 -24.51 -18.22 11.51
C GLY A 129 -23.58 -17.57 12.54
N ALA A 130 -22.79 -18.35 13.28
CA ALA A 130 -21.82 -17.81 14.21
C ALA A 130 -20.66 -17.22 13.42
N GLN A 131 -20.34 -15.95 13.64
CA GLN A 131 -19.08 -15.39 13.16
C GLN A 131 -17.94 -16.27 13.67
N THR A 132 -17.02 -16.63 12.78
CA THR A 132 -15.84 -17.42 13.12
C THR A 132 -15.00 -16.58 14.09
N PHE A 133 -15.20 -16.78 15.39
CA PHE A 133 -14.40 -16.13 16.41
C PHE A 133 -13.03 -16.81 16.41
N SER A 134 -12.06 -16.20 15.75
CA SER A 134 -10.66 -16.48 16.06
C SER A 134 -10.42 -15.94 17.46
N PRO A 135 -9.81 -16.69 18.39
CA PRO A 135 -9.29 -16.13 19.62
C PRO A 135 -8.26 -15.05 19.24
N ARG A 136 -8.67 -13.79 19.20
CA ARG A 136 -7.72 -12.67 19.17
C ARG A 136 -7.22 -12.56 20.60
N GLU A 137 -5.95 -12.90 20.80
CA GLU A 137 -5.28 -12.58 22.06
C GLU A 137 -5.36 -11.06 22.27
N PRO A 138 -5.80 -10.58 23.44
CA PRO A 138 -5.76 -9.17 23.77
C PRO A 138 -4.29 -8.72 23.77
N GLY A 139 -3.90 -7.95 22.76
CA GLY A 139 -2.53 -7.47 22.53
C GLY A 139 -1.99 -7.70 21.10
N ALA A 140 -2.59 -8.62 20.34
CA ALA A 140 -2.13 -8.89 18.97
C ALA A 140 -2.34 -7.69 18.03
N GLU A 141 -3.42 -6.93 18.21
CA GLU A 141 -3.76 -5.77 17.39
C GLU A 141 -2.80 -4.59 17.65
N GLU A 142 -2.43 -4.33 18.91
CA GLU A 142 -1.43 -3.30 19.27
C GLU A 142 -0.06 -3.63 18.66
N GLN A 143 0.34 -4.90 18.76
CA GLN A 143 1.62 -5.34 18.26
C GLN A 143 1.66 -5.32 16.72
N GLU A 144 0.54 -5.57 16.06
CA GLU A 144 0.38 -5.46 14.61
C GLU A 144 0.37 -3.99 14.14
N MET A 145 -0.20 -3.07 14.91
CA MET A 145 -0.18 -1.63 14.63
C MET A 145 1.25 -1.03 14.72
N MET A 146 2.11 -1.63 15.55
CA MET A 146 3.52 -1.22 15.69
C MET A 146 4.47 -1.78 14.62
N LYS A 147 4.09 -2.81 13.85
CA LYS A 147 5.00 -3.43 12.85
C LYS A 147 5.30 -2.49 11.68
N LEU A 148 6.59 -2.29 11.38
CA LEU A 148 7.02 -1.55 10.19
C LEU A 148 6.67 -2.30 8.90
N SER A 149 6.51 -1.56 7.79
CA SER A 149 6.19 -2.11 6.47
C SER A 149 7.21 -3.14 5.97
N ALA A 150 8.46 -3.05 6.44
CA ALA A 150 9.49 -4.05 6.13
C ALA A 150 9.19 -5.44 6.74
N HIS A 151 8.40 -5.51 7.81
CA HIS A 151 8.01 -6.76 8.46
C HIS A 151 6.69 -7.31 7.94
N THR A 152 5.72 -6.44 7.65
CA THR A 152 4.40 -6.86 7.14
C THR A 152 4.42 -7.10 5.63
N LEU A 153 5.40 -6.53 4.92
CA LEU A 153 5.44 -6.46 3.45
C LEU A 153 4.19 -5.77 2.85
N LEU A 154 3.50 -4.98 3.67
CA LEU A 154 2.33 -4.22 3.30
C LEU A 154 2.59 -2.72 3.48
N LEU A 155 1.96 -1.92 2.63
CA LEU A 155 1.92 -0.47 2.85
C LEU A 155 1.20 -0.17 4.16
N PRO A 156 1.65 0.86 4.91
CA PRO A 156 0.99 1.23 6.15
C PRO A 156 -0.44 1.67 5.86
N THR A 157 -1.38 1.24 6.69
CA THR A 157 -2.74 1.78 6.63
C THR A 157 -2.74 3.25 7.04
N ARG A 158 -3.81 3.98 6.69
CA ARG A 158 -3.97 5.38 7.10
C ARG A 158 -3.78 5.57 8.61
N GLY A 159 -4.44 4.74 9.42
CA GLY A 159 -4.33 4.80 10.88
C GLY A 159 -2.93 4.46 11.41
N GLN A 160 -2.23 3.49 10.80
CA GLN A 160 -0.84 3.19 11.16
C GLN A 160 0.11 4.36 10.84
N LEU A 161 -0.12 5.04 9.71
CA LEU A 161 0.67 6.19 9.32
C LEU A 161 0.38 7.39 10.22
N GLU A 162 -0.90 7.67 10.48
CA GLU A 162 -1.34 8.73 11.39
C GLU A 162 -0.76 8.55 12.80
N ALA A 163 -0.84 7.35 13.38
CA ALA A 163 -0.25 7.06 14.68
C ALA A 163 1.25 7.39 14.71
N ARG A 164 1.99 7.03 13.65
CA ARG A 164 3.43 7.33 13.56
C ARG A 164 3.70 8.82 13.36
N MET A 165 2.90 9.50 12.55
CA MET A 165 3.00 10.93 12.34
C MET A 165 2.71 11.68 13.64
N MET A 166 1.70 11.25 14.42
CA MET A 166 1.38 11.80 15.73
C MET A 166 2.51 11.66 16.73
N VAL A 167 3.11 10.45 16.81
CA VAL A 167 4.30 10.24 17.65
C VAL A 167 5.43 11.14 17.19
N THR A 168 5.68 11.26 15.88
CA THR A 168 6.75 12.12 15.32
C THR A 168 6.51 13.60 15.61
N ALA A 169 5.27 14.07 15.47
CA ALA A 169 4.87 15.44 15.79
C ALA A 169 5.15 15.75 17.27
N PHE A 170 4.73 14.84 18.16
CA PHE A 170 5.01 14.95 19.60
C PHE A 170 6.51 14.94 19.90
N GLU A 171 7.30 14.09 19.22
CA GLU A 171 8.77 14.09 19.36
C GLU A 171 9.42 15.43 18.98
N MET A 172 8.80 16.17 18.07
CA MET A 172 9.26 17.48 17.58
C MET A 172 8.63 18.66 18.33
N GLY A 173 7.85 18.40 19.39
CA GLY A 173 7.18 19.43 20.19
C GLY A 173 5.94 20.05 19.52
N LEU A 174 5.33 19.33 18.58
CA LEU A 174 4.06 19.71 17.94
C LEU A 174 2.90 18.96 18.61
N ASP A 175 1.74 19.61 18.64
CA ASP A 175 0.58 19.12 19.39
C ASP A 175 -0.21 18.03 18.66
N ASN A 176 -0.40 18.19 17.35
CA ASN A 176 -1.27 17.30 16.57
C ASN A 176 -0.86 17.24 15.09
N VAL A 177 -1.43 16.25 14.38
CA VAL A 177 -1.32 16.07 12.93
C VAL A 177 -2.70 16.24 12.32
N THR A 178 -2.79 16.99 11.23
CA THR A 178 -4.04 17.15 10.48
C THR A 178 -4.30 15.96 9.57
N GLU A 179 -5.58 15.64 9.35
CA GLU A 179 -5.98 14.55 8.45
C GLU A 179 -5.44 14.74 7.02
N ASP A 180 -5.37 15.99 6.54
CA ASP A 180 -4.83 16.33 5.21
C ASP A 180 -3.34 16.02 5.10
N ALA A 181 -2.57 16.23 6.17
CA ALA A 181 -1.16 15.88 6.19
C ALA A 181 -0.98 14.35 6.05
N VAL A 182 -1.79 13.57 6.78
CA VAL A 182 -1.79 12.10 6.66
C VAL A 182 -2.16 11.68 5.24
N SER A 183 -3.25 12.22 4.68
CA SER A 183 -3.69 11.96 3.29
C SER A 183 -2.59 12.26 2.28
N THR A 184 -1.90 13.38 2.45
CA THR A 184 -0.83 13.81 1.55
C THR A 184 0.35 12.83 1.59
N VAL A 185 0.74 12.35 2.77
CA VAL A 185 1.84 11.38 2.90
C VAL A 185 1.44 10.02 2.32
N VAL A 186 0.19 9.56 2.50
CA VAL A 186 -0.31 8.33 1.86
C VAL A 186 -0.20 8.45 0.33
N CYS A 187 -0.71 9.55 -0.24
CA CYS A 187 -0.64 9.81 -1.67
C CYS A 187 0.81 9.88 -2.17
N ALA A 188 1.68 10.60 -1.46
CA ALA A 188 3.09 10.73 -1.81
C ALA A 188 3.81 9.36 -1.80
N LEU A 189 3.49 8.49 -0.84
CA LEU A 189 4.04 7.13 -0.77
C LEU A 189 3.61 6.30 -1.99
N GLU A 190 2.32 6.34 -2.35
CA GLU A 190 1.81 5.62 -3.51
C GLU A 190 2.45 6.11 -4.81
N VAL A 191 2.54 7.43 -5.01
CA VAL A 191 3.15 8.02 -6.19
C VAL A 191 4.62 7.63 -6.27
N HIS A 192 5.37 7.75 -5.18
CA HIS A 192 6.78 7.39 -5.15
C HIS A 192 7.03 5.92 -5.49
N LEU A 193 6.19 5.00 -4.99
CA LEU A 193 6.29 3.58 -5.33
C LEU A 193 5.90 3.30 -6.79
N LYS A 194 4.88 3.99 -7.31
CA LYS A 194 4.51 3.91 -8.73
C LYS A 194 5.66 4.39 -9.61
N ASP A 195 6.37 5.46 -9.23
CA ASP A 195 7.53 5.97 -9.96
C ASP A 195 8.69 4.96 -9.95
N LEU A 196 8.96 4.31 -8.81
CA LEU A 196 9.97 3.24 -8.72
C LEU A 196 9.63 2.05 -9.61
N ILE A 197 8.40 1.55 -9.56
CA ILE A 197 7.95 0.43 -10.38
C ILE A 197 8.00 0.83 -11.86
N THR A 198 7.56 2.04 -12.19
CA THR A 198 7.59 2.58 -13.56
C THR A 198 9.02 2.65 -14.08
N ALA A 199 9.97 3.12 -13.27
CA ALA A 199 11.39 3.13 -13.63
C ALA A 199 11.95 1.73 -13.87
N VAL A 200 11.54 0.72 -13.09
CA VAL A 200 11.95 -0.67 -13.33
C VAL A 200 11.34 -1.21 -14.62
N VAL A 201 10.04 -1.02 -14.82
CA VAL A 201 9.33 -1.55 -16.00
C VAL A 201 9.79 -0.86 -17.28
N SER A 202 10.09 0.44 -17.25
CA SER A 202 10.57 1.21 -18.41
C SER A 202 11.98 0.81 -18.86
N ARG A 203 12.81 0.28 -17.96
CA ARG A 203 14.11 -0.33 -18.30
C ARG A 203 13.94 -1.69 -18.98
N ARG A 204 12.93 -2.47 -18.57
CA ARG A 204 12.71 -3.84 -19.04
C ARG A 204 11.89 -3.92 -20.32
N LYS A 205 10.95 -2.99 -20.52
CA LYS A 205 9.99 -3.02 -21.62
C LYS A 205 9.95 -1.69 -22.35
N ALA A 206 9.76 -1.77 -23.66
CA ALA A 206 9.46 -0.60 -24.46
C ALA A 206 8.16 0.06 -23.99
N TYR A 207 8.09 1.38 -24.12
CA TYR A 207 6.92 2.19 -23.80
C TYR A 207 6.83 3.33 -24.80
N ARG A 208 5.69 4.00 -24.81
CA ARG A 208 5.45 5.20 -25.62
C ARG A 208 5.41 6.43 -24.73
N LEU A 209 5.74 7.58 -25.31
CA LEU A 209 5.70 8.87 -24.62
C LEU A 209 4.58 9.72 -25.20
N ARG A 210 3.67 10.17 -24.35
CA ARG A 210 2.68 11.19 -24.67
C ARG A 210 3.26 12.53 -24.25
N GLU A 211 3.20 13.50 -25.16
CA GLU A 211 3.74 14.85 -24.93
C GLU A 211 5.21 14.84 -24.48
N GLY A 212 6.00 13.87 -24.94
CA GLY A 212 7.44 13.75 -24.62
C GLY A 212 7.81 13.32 -23.20
N HIS A 213 6.84 13.21 -22.27
CA HIS A 213 7.13 12.96 -20.85
C HIS A 213 6.29 11.85 -20.24
N PHE A 214 5.03 11.69 -20.65
CA PHE A 214 4.11 10.74 -20.02
C PHE A 214 4.27 9.34 -20.62
N GLN A 215 4.74 8.38 -19.82
CA GLN A 215 4.96 7.02 -20.27
C GLN A 215 3.64 6.23 -20.31
N TYR A 216 3.37 5.55 -21.42
CA TYR A 216 2.18 4.73 -21.61
C TYR A 216 2.45 3.54 -22.54
N ALA A 217 1.48 2.62 -22.68
CA ALA A 217 1.58 1.46 -23.57
C ALA A 217 2.85 0.61 -23.35
N PHE A 218 3.19 0.33 -22.08
CA PHE A 218 4.31 -0.54 -21.71
C PHE A 218 4.18 -1.94 -22.32
N GLY A 219 5.28 -2.46 -22.86
CA GLY A 219 5.31 -3.74 -23.56
C GLY A 219 4.72 -3.69 -24.97
N SER A 220 4.44 -2.50 -25.52
CA SER A 220 4.16 -2.36 -26.95
C SER A 220 5.47 -2.47 -27.71
N ASP A 221 5.82 -3.67 -28.15
CA ASP A 221 7.00 -3.94 -29.00
C ASP A 221 6.76 -3.53 -30.46
N VAL A 222 5.77 -2.67 -30.70
CA VAL A 222 5.40 -2.13 -31.99
C VAL A 222 6.36 -1.01 -32.35
N ALA A 223 7.62 -1.37 -32.55
CA ALA A 223 8.63 -0.53 -33.18
C ALA A 223 8.46 -0.66 -34.70
N PRO A 224 8.07 0.41 -35.42
CA PRO A 224 7.89 0.34 -36.86
C PRO A 224 9.22 0.00 -37.55
N GLN A 225 9.20 -0.87 -38.56
CA GLN A 225 10.43 -1.27 -39.26
C GLN A 225 11.05 -0.06 -39.99
N PRO A 226 12.30 0.33 -39.70
CA PRO A 226 12.90 1.54 -40.28
C PRO A 226 13.10 1.44 -41.80
N TYR A 227 13.12 0.22 -42.34
CA TYR A 227 13.28 -0.06 -43.76
C TYR A 227 11.96 -0.21 -44.54
N LEU A 228 10.81 -0.14 -43.87
CA LEU A 228 9.50 -0.19 -44.52
C LEU A 228 9.03 1.24 -44.83
N LYS A 229 8.76 1.55 -46.10
CA LYS A 229 8.42 2.93 -46.54
C LYS A 229 7.21 3.52 -45.79
N ASN A 230 6.23 2.69 -45.45
CA ASN A 230 5.02 3.12 -44.75
C ASN A 230 5.24 3.35 -43.24
N SER A 231 6.37 2.90 -42.67
CA SER A 231 6.63 3.04 -41.25
C SER A 231 6.89 4.48 -40.80
N LEU A 232 7.22 5.40 -41.71
CA LEU A 232 7.41 6.82 -41.37
C LEU A 232 6.11 7.42 -40.77
N ALA A 233 4.95 7.16 -41.38
CA ALA A 233 3.66 7.63 -40.86
C ALA A 233 3.31 7.02 -39.50
N ALA A 234 3.71 5.76 -39.27
CA ALA A 234 3.59 5.08 -37.98
C ALA A 234 4.51 5.70 -36.92
N TYR A 235 5.75 6.07 -37.28
CA TYR A 235 6.67 6.79 -36.41
C TYR A 235 6.12 8.17 -36.03
N HIS A 236 5.62 8.95 -36.98
CA HIS A 236 4.98 10.24 -36.70
C HIS A 236 3.80 10.08 -35.75
N THR A 237 2.94 9.09 -35.98
CA THR A 237 1.83 8.78 -35.06
C THR A 237 2.27 8.50 -33.62
N ILE A 238 3.38 7.77 -33.43
CA ILE A 238 3.89 7.43 -32.09
C ILE A 238 4.60 8.63 -31.44
N THR A 239 5.17 9.53 -32.25
CA THR A 239 6.09 10.59 -31.80
C THR A 239 5.44 11.98 -31.79
N GLU A 240 4.33 12.19 -32.51
CA GLU A 240 3.71 13.51 -32.66
C GLU A 240 3.13 14.02 -31.33
N TYR A 241 3.85 15.01 -30.81
CA TYR A 241 3.27 16.16 -30.15
C TYR A 241 2.15 16.74 -31.02
N PRO A 242 0.94 16.99 -30.49
CA PRO A 242 0.11 18.01 -31.08
C PRO A 242 0.96 19.29 -31.12
N PRO A 243 0.99 20.06 -32.23
CA PRO A 243 1.60 21.38 -32.18
C PRO A 243 0.98 22.15 -30.99
N PRO A 244 1.75 22.97 -30.27
CA PRO A 244 1.18 23.86 -29.27
C PRO A 244 0.25 24.82 -30.02
N SER A 245 -1.02 24.43 -30.15
CA SER A 245 -2.08 25.28 -30.62
C SER A 245 -2.14 26.43 -29.65
N ALA A 246 -1.61 27.56 -30.09
CA ALA A 246 -1.66 28.80 -29.37
C ALA A 246 -3.11 29.04 -28.92
N SER A 247 -3.31 29.09 -27.61
CA SER A 247 -4.39 29.83 -26.96
C SER A 247 -5.80 29.61 -27.55
N LEU A 248 -6.42 28.47 -27.27
CA LEU A 248 -7.88 28.36 -27.26
C LEU A 248 -8.37 27.61 -26.00
N PRO A 249 -9.61 27.88 -25.53
CA PRO A 249 -10.09 27.38 -24.25
C PRO A 249 -10.07 25.85 -24.23
N ALA A 250 -9.82 25.29 -23.05
CA ALA A 250 -9.78 23.86 -22.77
C ALA A 250 -11.01 23.11 -23.31
N ALA A 251 -10.94 22.69 -24.57
CA ALA A 251 -11.85 21.71 -25.13
C ALA A 251 -11.40 20.32 -24.65
N PRO A 252 -12.34 19.39 -24.41
CA PRO A 252 -11.97 17.99 -24.16
C PRO A 252 -11.10 17.50 -25.33
N PRO A 253 -10.08 16.65 -25.06
CA PRO A 253 -9.21 16.14 -26.10
C PRO A 253 -10.07 15.52 -27.22
N PRO A 254 -9.69 15.69 -28.49
CA PRO A 254 -10.44 15.12 -29.60
C PRO A 254 -10.63 13.62 -29.34
N GLN A 255 -11.90 13.22 -29.17
CA GLN A 255 -12.28 11.84 -28.96
C GLN A 255 -12.04 11.11 -30.28
N VAL A 256 -10.95 10.35 -30.36
CA VAL A 256 -10.69 9.45 -31.49
C VAL A 256 -11.81 8.41 -31.51
N SER A 257 -12.44 8.21 -32.67
CA SER A 257 -13.48 7.20 -32.77
C SER A 257 -12.88 5.80 -32.54
N PRO A 258 -13.63 4.81 -31.99
CA PRO A 258 -13.10 3.47 -31.80
C PRO A 258 -12.56 2.84 -33.10
N ASP A 259 -13.24 3.05 -34.22
CA ASP A 259 -12.82 2.60 -35.55
C ASP A 259 -11.48 3.22 -35.95
N ASP A 260 -11.30 4.53 -35.76
CA ASP A 260 -10.04 5.21 -36.07
C ASP A 260 -8.88 4.69 -35.19
N ALA A 261 -9.16 4.43 -33.90
CA ALA A 261 -8.18 3.88 -32.97
C ALA A 261 -7.79 2.43 -33.35
N GLU A 262 -8.75 1.62 -33.78
CA GLU A 262 -8.51 0.26 -34.26
C GLU A 262 -7.70 0.26 -35.55
N GLN A 263 -8.06 1.11 -36.52
CA GLN A 263 -7.32 1.25 -37.77
C GLN A 263 -5.88 1.70 -37.52
N GLN A 264 -5.67 2.63 -36.60
CA GLN A 264 -4.33 3.09 -36.20
C GLN A 264 -3.52 1.98 -35.53
N ALA A 265 -4.13 1.19 -34.65
CA ALA A 265 -3.48 0.04 -34.03
C ALA A 265 -3.10 -1.04 -35.05
N ALA A 266 -4.00 -1.36 -35.99
CA ALA A 266 -3.77 -2.32 -37.06
C ALA A 266 -2.63 -1.88 -37.99
N PHE A 267 -2.60 -0.60 -38.35
CA PHE A 267 -1.53 -0.02 -39.17
C PHE A 267 -0.16 -0.10 -38.47
N LEU A 268 -0.13 0.20 -37.17
CA LEU A 268 1.08 0.11 -36.36
C LEU A 268 1.60 -1.33 -36.28
N LEU A 269 0.71 -2.31 -36.10
CA LEU A 269 1.06 -3.73 -36.10
C LEU A 269 1.58 -4.19 -37.47
N ALA A 270 0.95 -3.78 -38.57
CA ALA A 270 1.40 -4.08 -39.93
C ALA A 270 2.79 -3.50 -40.24
N CYS A 271 3.15 -2.40 -39.58
CA CYS A 271 4.47 -1.78 -39.67
C CYS A 271 5.50 -2.41 -38.71
N SER A 272 5.09 -3.29 -37.79
CA SER A 272 5.98 -3.91 -36.80
C SER A 272 6.71 -5.14 -37.33
N GLY A 273 7.84 -5.49 -36.70
CA GLY A 273 8.60 -6.69 -37.05
C GLY A 273 7.90 -7.99 -36.68
N SER A 274 8.21 -9.06 -37.41
CA SER A 274 7.60 -10.40 -37.26
C SER A 274 8.06 -11.19 -36.03
N SER A 275 9.03 -10.67 -35.27
CA SER A 275 9.60 -11.33 -34.10
C SER A 275 9.01 -10.73 -32.82
N ALA A 276 8.09 -11.46 -32.17
CA ALA A 276 7.77 -11.16 -30.79
C ALA A 276 9.02 -11.39 -29.91
N PRO A 277 9.40 -10.45 -29.03
CA PRO A 277 10.51 -10.69 -28.13
C PRO A 277 10.18 -11.84 -27.18
N ALA A 278 11.22 -12.58 -26.77
CA ALA A 278 11.06 -13.66 -25.81
C ALA A 278 10.48 -13.12 -24.49
N PRO A 279 9.61 -13.89 -23.81
CA PRO A 279 9.06 -13.49 -22.52
C PRO A 279 10.19 -13.27 -21.51
N LEU A 280 10.18 -12.11 -20.87
CA LEU A 280 11.17 -11.76 -19.84
C LEU A 280 10.91 -12.56 -18.55
N PRO A 281 11.97 -12.91 -17.79
CA PRO A 281 11.80 -13.52 -16.48
C PRO A 281 11.08 -12.57 -15.50
N PRO A 282 10.61 -13.06 -14.33
CA PRO A 282 10.09 -12.20 -13.27
C PRO A 282 11.08 -11.10 -12.87
N ILE A 283 10.55 -9.96 -12.43
CA ILE A 283 11.38 -8.84 -11.94
C ILE A 283 12.21 -9.32 -10.76
N ASN A 284 13.50 -9.00 -10.76
CA ASN A 284 14.45 -9.33 -9.70
C ASN A 284 15.21 -8.09 -9.20
N MET A 285 16.12 -8.31 -8.25
CA MET A 285 16.87 -7.22 -7.62
C MET A 285 17.91 -6.56 -8.55
N TYR A 286 18.36 -7.24 -9.61
CA TYR A 286 19.23 -6.65 -10.63
C TYR A 286 18.49 -5.60 -11.45
N ASP A 287 17.22 -5.86 -11.81
CA ASP A 287 16.39 -4.89 -12.53
C ASP A 287 16.20 -3.60 -11.69
N LEU A 288 16.00 -3.75 -10.38
CA LEU A 288 15.88 -2.62 -9.46
C LEU A 288 17.19 -1.84 -9.33
N LEU A 289 18.33 -2.53 -9.23
CA LEU A 289 19.65 -1.89 -9.17
C LEU A 289 19.89 -1.04 -10.42
N GLU A 290 19.68 -1.62 -11.59
CA GLU A 290 19.89 -0.94 -12.88
C GLU A 290 18.96 0.27 -13.03
N ALA A 291 17.67 0.12 -12.68
CA ALA A 291 16.71 1.20 -12.73
C ALA A 291 17.12 2.39 -11.85
N LEU A 292 17.62 2.14 -10.63
CA LEU A 292 18.09 3.20 -9.74
C LEU A 292 19.41 3.84 -10.18
N GLN A 293 20.26 3.13 -10.91
CA GLN A 293 21.47 3.71 -11.51
C GLN A 293 21.15 4.68 -12.64
N VAL A 294 20.17 4.33 -13.49
CA VAL A 294 19.75 5.16 -14.63
C VAL A 294 18.82 6.29 -14.20
N HIS A 295 17.80 5.99 -13.39
CA HIS A 295 16.76 6.91 -12.97
C HIS A 295 16.98 7.39 -11.52
N ARG A 296 18.15 8.01 -11.27
CA ARG A 296 18.51 8.52 -9.94
C ARG A 296 17.52 9.54 -9.39
N SER A 297 16.81 10.27 -10.26
CA SER A 297 15.81 11.27 -9.88
C SER A 297 14.63 10.70 -9.09
N VAL A 298 14.34 9.40 -9.21
CA VAL A 298 13.25 8.75 -8.45
C VAL A 298 13.54 8.76 -6.95
N MET A 299 14.83 8.74 -6.55
CA MET A 299 15.25 8.85 -5.16
C MET A 299 16.26 10.00 -5.00
N PRO A 300 15.79 11.26 -4.95
CA PRO A 300 16.67 12.42 -4.99
C PRO A 300 17.49 12.60 -3.71
N SER A 301 17.03 12.07 -2.58
CA SER A 301 17.78 12.09 -1.31
C SER A 301 19.01 11.18 -1.40
N HIS A 302 20.20 11.77 -1.33
CA HIS A 302 21.47 11.05 -1.40
C HIS A 302 21.59 9.96 -0.32
N THR A 303 21.24 10.28 0.92
CA THR A 303 21.33 9.34 2.04
C THR A 303 20.41 8.14 1.84
N MET A 304 19.19 8.38 1.38
CA MET A 304 18.24 7.29 1.09
C MET A 304 18.73 6.45 -0.09
N TYR A 305 19.24 7.09 -1.15
CA TYR A 305 19.78 6.41 -2.30
C TYR A 305 20.93 5.47 -1.92
N ALA A 306 21.96 6.00 -1.26
CA ALA A 306 23.15 5.24 -0.88
C ALA A 306 22.81 4.00 -0.02
N LEU A 307 22.02 4.20 1.04
CA LEU A 307 21.64 3.10 1.94
C LEU A 307 20.81 2.02 1.25
N ASN A 308 19.90 2.41 0.35
CA ASN A 308 19.11 1.43 -0.38
C ASN A 308 19.93 0.70 -1.45
N MET A 309 20.86 1.39 -2.12
CA MET A 309 21.80 0.75 -3.06
C MET A 309 22.65 -0.32 -2.36
N GLU A 310 23.19 -0.02 -1.18
CA GLU A 310 23.93 -1.00 -0.37
C GLU A 310 23.06 -2.20 0.01
N ARG A 311 21.83 -1.96 0.48
CA ARG A 311 20.88 -3.04 0.84
C ARG A 311 20.52 -3.92 -0.36
N ILE A 312 20.42 -3.34 -1.55
CA ILE A 312 20.18 -4.08 -2.78
C ILE A 312 21.40 -4.95 -3.10
N LEU A 313 22.60 -4.36 -3.13
CA LEU A 313 23.84 -5.05 -3.44
C LEU A 313 24.09 -6.25 -2.50
N VAL A 314 23.82 -6.10 -1.20
CA VAL A 314 23.96 -7.21 -0.22
C VAL A 314 22.99 -8.38 -0.51
N ARG A 315 21.85 -8.12 -1.16
CA ARG A 315 20.88 -9.15 -1.55
C ARG A 315 21.15 -9.75 -2.91
N LEU A 316 22.05 -9.17 -3.70
CA LEU A 316 22.44 -9.77 -4.97
C LEU A 316 23.36 -10.94 -4.66
N TRP A 317 22.91 -12.14 -5.05
CA TRP A 317 23.76 -13.30 -5.00
C TRP A 317 24.84 -13.17 -6.07
N HIS A 318 26.09 -13.29 -5.65
CA HIS A 318 27.23 -13.41 -6.54
C HIS A 318 27.93 -14.72 -6.21
N PRO A 319 28.27 -15.56 -7.21
CA PRO A 319 29.04 -16.76 -6.95
C PRO A 319 30.39 -16.36 -6.37
N SER A 320 30.83 -17.10 -5.36
CA SER A 320 32.17 -16.95 -4.81
C SER A 320 33.22 -17.26 -5.87
N HIS A 321 34.45 -16.78 -5.66
CA HIS A 321 35.55 -17.06 -6.58
C HIS A 321 35.81 -18.57 -6.72
N GLU A 322 35.66 -19.33 -5.62
CA GLU A 322 35.79 -20.79 -5.60
C GLU A 322 34.68 -21.46 -6.42
N GLU A 323 33.42 -21.01 -6.30
CA GLU A 323 32.31 -21.56 -7.09
C GLU A 323 32.47 -21.26 -8.59
N LEU A 324 32.97 -20.07 -8.95
CA LEU A 324 33.30 -19.74 -10.33
C LEU A 324 34.41 -20.64 -10.89
N GLU A 325 35.43 -20.90 -10.11
CA GLU A 325 36.54 -21.79 -10.51
C GLU A 325 36.04 -23.24 -10.68
N GLN A 326 35.21 -23.73 -9.75
CA GLN A 326 34.59 -25.05 -9.84
C GLN A 326 33.68 -25.20 -11.05
N ASP A 327 32.85 -24.19 -11.35
CA ASP A 327 32.01 -24.18 -12.54
C ASP A 327 32.84 -24.20 -13.83
N ASN A 328 33.95 -23.45 -13.86
CA ASN A 328 34.87 -23.45 -15.00
C ASN A 328 35.50 -24.84 -15.23
N ILE A 329 35.98 -25.49 -14.16
CA ILE A 329 36.48 -26.87 -14.21
C ILE A 329 35.39 -27.85 -14.66
N HIS A 330 34.16 -27.66 -14.17
CA HIS A 330 33.02 -28.51 -14.54
C HIS A 330 32.69 -28.40 -16.03
N ARG A 331 32.59 -27.17 -16.58
CA ARG A 331 32.36 -26.93 -18.01
C ARG A 331 33.47 -27.51 -18.88
N GLN A 332 34.73 -27.39 -18.46
CA GLN A 332 35.87 -28.00 -19.18
C GLN A 332 35.77 -29.53 -19.21
N ARG A 333 35.36 -30.16 -18.11
CA ARG A 333 35.14 -31.63 -18.06
C ARG A 333 33.99 -32.08 -18.94
N LEU A 334 32.89 -31.32 -18.99
CA LEU A 334 31.76 -31.60 -19.88
C LEU A 334 32.18 -31.51 -21.35
N ALA A 335 32.88 -30.43 -21.73
CA ALA A 335 33.40 -30.23 -23.07
C ALA A 335 34.38 -31.35 -23.48
N ALA A 336 35.25 -31.79 -22.57
CA ALA A 336 36.14 -32.92 -22.81
C ALA A 336 35.37 -34.23 -23.03
N LYS A 337 34.30 -34.47 -22.27
CA LYS A 337 33.48 -35.68 -22.34
C LYS A 337 32.60 -35.73 -23.61
N GLU A 338 32.09 -34.58 -24.05
CA GLU A 338 31.38 -34.45 -25.32
C GLU A 338 32.34 -34.57 -26.52
N GLY A 339 33.56 -34.03 -26.42
CA GLY A 339 34.61 -34.22 -27.43
C GLY A 339 35.13 -35.66 -27.54
N LEU A 340 35.03 -36.45 -26.47
CA LEU A 340 35.34 -37.89 -26.44
C LEU A 340 34.22 -38.78 -27.02
N SER A 341 33.05 -38.23 -27.33
CA SER A 341 31.89 -38.98 -27.83
C SER A 341 31.78 -39.00 -29.37
N LEU A 342 32.81 -38.53 -30.09
CA LEU A 342 32.86 -38.39 -31.55
C LEU A 342 33.97 -39.24 -32.23
N CYS A 343 34.45 -40.30 -31.59
CA CYS A 343 35.38 -41.26 -32.20
C CYS A 343 34.74 -42.63 -32.41
#